data_AF-F0T7K3-F1
#
_entry.id   AF-F0T7K3-F1
#
_cell.length_a   1.000
_cell.length_b   1.000
_cell.length_c   1.000
_cell.angle_alpha   90.00
_cell.angle_beta   90.00
_cell.angle_gamma   90.00
#
_symmetry.space_group_name_H-M   'P 1'
#
loop_
_entity.id
_entity.type
_entity.pdbx_description
1 polymer ?
#
loop_
_entity_poly.entity_id
_entity_poly.type
_entity_poly.pdbx_seq_one_letter_code
_entity_poly.pdbx_strand_id
1 'polypeptide(L)'
;MYKIFVFNGGVYRFEELEEFVEDSGGLILRRDDFHVSRGVYFISQEVHVVIIMPEEAVHDLNLLATEIKGDIELIEVDYEDKINLVSLLPIYNILSRKGNWTSIQTIEEILECPCVDGVCQEFEKTSCIDDIKKTLEALSRMEIAESRVKDGNDEFRLKPDE
;
A
#
# COMPACT_ATOMS: atom_id res chain seq x y z
N MET A 1 9.48 -12.36 2.98
CA MET A 1 9.44 -11.79 1.61
C MET A 1 8.08 -11.16 1.40
N TYR A 2 7.95 -10.10 0.60
CA TYR A 2 6.62 -9.50 0.33
C TYR A 2 5.89 -10.21 -0.81
N LYS A 3 4.56 -10.24 -0.74
CA LYS A 3 3.64 -10.76 -1.77
C LYS A 3 2.53 -9.75 -2.05
N ILE A 4 1.97 -9.83 -3.24
CA ILE A 4 0.90 -8.94 -3.71
C ILE A 4 -0.38 -9.75 -3.86
N PHE A 5 -1.46 -9.25 -3.30
CA PHE A 5 -2.76 -9.91 -3.29
C PHE A 5 -3.84 -8.99 -3.82
N VAL A 6 -4.92 -9.58 -4.33
CA VAL A 6 -6.22 -8.94 -4.44
C VAL A 6 -7.11 -9.47 -3.33
N PHE A 7 -7.79 -8.57 -2.63
CA PHE A 7 -8.97 -8.90 -1.84
C PHE A 7 -10.24 -8.49 -2.57
N ASN A 8 -11.23 -9.38 -2.54
CA ASN A 8 -12.59 -9.14 -3.02
C ASN A 8 -13.57 -9.44 -1.89
N GLY A 9 -14.42 -8.51 -1.49
CA GLY A 9 -15.40 -8.78 -0.43
C GLY A 9 -16.47 -7.72 -0.32
N GLY A 10 -17.38 -7.87 0.64
CA GLY A 10 -18.32 -6.80 0.96
C GLY A 10 -17.63 -5.65 1.72
N VAL A 11 -18.21 -4.46 1.69
CA VAL A 11 -17.76 -3.30 2.53
C VAL A 11 -17.86 -3.59 4.03
N TYR A 12 -18.68 -4.58 4.42
CA TYR A 12 -18.90 -4.95 5.82
C TYR A 12 -17.59 -5.38 6.51
N ARG A 13 -17.19 -4.66 7.56
CA ARG A 13 -15.95 -4.88 8.35
C ARG A 13 -14.67 -4.76 7.52
N PHE A 14 -14.70 -4.00 6.42
CA PHE A 14 -13.51 -3.76 5.60
C PHE A 14 -12.40 -3.03 6.39
N GLU A 15 -12.77 -2.15 7.32
CA GLU A 15 -11.82 -1.47 8.23
C GLU A 15 -10.91 -2.46 8.99
N GLU A 16 -11.41 -3.66 9.32
CA GLU A 16 -10.59 -4.68 10.00
C GLU A 16 -9.50 -5.26 9.09
N LEU A 17 -9.75 -5.30 7.78
CA LEU A 17 -8.73 -5.67 6.80
C LEU A 17 -7.68 -4.57 6.68
N GLU A 18 -8.09 -3.30 6.66
CA GLU A 18 -7.19 -2.15 6.61
C GLU A 18 -6.25 -2.16 7.82
N GLU A 19 -6.81 -2.26 9.03
CA GLU A 19 -6.05 -2.35 10.29
C GLU A 19 -5.08 -3.54 10.28
N PHE A 20 -5.55 -4.73 9.88
CA PHE A 20 -4.71 -5.92 9.84
C PHE A 20 -3.53 -5.79 8.87
N VAL A 21 -3.76 -5.22 7.68
CA VAL A 21 -2.72 -5.03 6.67
C VAL A 21 -1.66 -4.06 7.19
N GLU A 22 -2.06 -2.93 7.79
CA GLU A 22 -1.12 -1.96 8.35
C GLU A 22 -0.33 -2.51 9.54
N ASP A 23 -0.99 -3.19 10.48
CA ASP A 23 -0.36 -3.81 11.64
C ASP A 23 0.65 -4.91 11.25
N SER A 24 0.40 -5.57 10.13
CA SER A 24 1.30 -6.56 9.55
C SER A 24 2.48 -5.94 8.79
N GLY A 25 2.58 -4.60 8.68
CA GLY A 25 3.60 -3.92 7.89
C GLY A 25 3.34 -3.97 6.38
N GLY A 26 2.10 -4.18 5.97
CA GLY A 26 1.65 -4.13 4.59
C GLY A 26 1.15 -2.75 4.16
N LEU A 27 0.63 -2.68 2.94
CA LEU A 27 0.06 -1.48 2.33
C LEU A 27 -1.09 -1.83 1.41
N ILE A 28 -2.18 -1.06 1.48
CA ILE A 28 -3.27 -1.09 0.50
C ILE A 28 -3.00 -0.04 -0.57
N LEU A 29 -2.88 -0.46 -1.83
CA LEU A 29 -2.51 0.42 -2.94
C LEU A 29 -3.69 1.12 -3.60
N ARG A 30 -4.85 0.47 -3.59
CA ARG A 30 -6.04 0.93 -4.27
C ARG A 30 -7.26 0.28 -3.66
N ARG A 31 -8.30 1.08 -3.47
CA ARG A 31 -9.63 0.64 -3.12
C ARG A 31 -10.61 1.04 -4.21
N ASP A 32 -11.23 0.05 -4.84
CA ASP A 32 -12.33 0.28 -5.78
C ASP A 32 -13.64 -0.24 -5.15
N ASP A 33 -14.58 0.67 -4.89
CA ASP A 33 -15.93 0.32 -4.43
C ASP A 33 -16.86 0.11 -5.63
N PHE A 34 -17.36 -1.11 -5.78
CA PHE A 34 -18.30 -1.49 -6.83
C PHE A 34 -19.71 -1.61 -6.29
N HIS A 35 -20.67 -1.07 -7.05
CA HIS A 35 -22.09 -1.31 -6.81
C HIS A 35 -22.53 -2.48 -7.68
N VAL A 36 -22.74 -3.65 -7.07
CA VAL A 36 -23.22 -4.83 -7.79
C VAL A 36 -24.72 -4.96 -7.60
N SER A 37 -25.47 -4.70 -8.68
CA SER A 37 -26.92 -4.91 -8.73
C SER A 37 -27.22 -6.34 -9.25
N ARG A 38 -27.41 -7.30 -8.34
CA ARG A 38 -27.93 -8.64 -8.70
C ARG A 38 -29.45 -8.70 -8.56
N GLY A 39 -30.15 -8.02 -9.47
CA GLY A 39 -31.61 -8.03 -9.53
C GLY A 39 -32.30 -7.19 -8.45
N VAL A 40 -33.64 -7.31 -8.37
CA VAL A 40 -34.56 -6.32 -7.78
C VAL A 40 -34.45 -6.13 -6.24
N TYR A 41 -33.61 -6.91 -5.54
CA TYR A 41 -33.61 -6.92 -4.06
C TYR A 41 -32.25 -7.00 -3.35
N PHE A 42 -31.12 -7.01 -4.05
CA PHE A 42 -29.81 -7.00 -3.41
C PHE A 42 -28.87 -5.99 -4.07
N ILE A 43 -28.64 -4.89 -3.35
CA ILE A 43 -27.49 -4.01 -3.58
C ILE A 43 -26.38 -4.56 -2.67
N SER A 44 -25.40 -5.26 -3.23
CA SER A 44 -24.15 -5.53 -2.54
C SER A 44 -23.14 -4.48 -2.98
N GLN A 45 -22.66 -3.67 -2.03
CA GLN A 45 -21.42 -2.93 -2.24
C GLN A 45 -20.28 -3.91 -2.02
N GLU A 46 -19.48 -4.10 -3.06
CA GLU A 46 -18.28 -4.94 -3.04
C GLU A 46 -17.05 -4.03 -3.11
N VAL A 47 -15.99 -4.42 -2.41
CA VAL A 47 -14.70 -3.74 -2.40
C VAL A 47 -13.69 -4.66 -3.04
N HIS A 48 -12.91 -4.10 -3.96
CA HIS A 48 -11.75 -4.74 -4.55
C HIS A 48 -10.50 -3.95 -4.16
N VAL A 49 -9.55 -4.58 -3.48
CA VAL A 49 -8.30 -3.91 -3.07
C VAL A 49 -7.06 -4.68 -3.44
N VAL A 50 -6.00 -3.95 -3.79
CA VAL A 50 -4.66 -4.52 -4.00
C VAL A 50 -3.83 -4.32 -2.74
N ILE A 51 -3.28 -5.40 -2.23
CA ILE A 51 -2.56 -5.47 -0.95
C ILE A 51 -1.12 -5.89 -1.21
N ILE A 52 -0.16 -5.17 -0.65
CA ILE A 52 1.23 -5.63 -0.50
C ILE A 52 1.40 -6.03 0.96
N MET A 53 1.88 -7.24 1.25
CA MET A 53 2.10 -7.66 2.63
C MET A 53 3.24 -8.68 2.77
N PRO A 54 3.80 -8.86 3.97
CA PRO A 54 4.78 -9.89 4.20
C PRO A 54 4.16 -11.30 4.16
N GLU A 55 4.92 -12.25 3.61
CA GLU A 55 4.50 -13.64 3.41
C GLU A 55 4.11 -14.35 4.71
N GLU A 56 4.77 -14.01 5.82
CA GLU A 56 4.49 -14.58 7.14
C GLU A 56 3.07 -14.31 7.65
N ALA A 57 2.44 -13.20 7.26
CA ALA A 57 1.09 -12.83 7.70
C ALA A 57 -0.01 -13.34 6.76
N VAL A 58 0.34 -14.05 5.67
CA VAL A 58 -0.63 -14.51 4.65
C VAL A 58 -1.62 -15.54 5.21
N HIS A 59 -1.20 -16.36 6.17
CA HIS A 59 -2.12 -17.31 6.79
C HIS A 59 -3.26 -16.60 7.53
N ASP A 60 -2.91 -15.60 8.33
CA ASP A 60 -3.86 -14.84 9.12
C ASP A 60 -4.74 -13.94 8.23
N LEU A 61 -4.18 -13.41 7.12
CA LEU A 61 -4.96 -12.70 6.10
C LEU A 61 -6.08 -13.57 5.53
N ASN A 62 -5.80 -14.83 5.20
CA ASN A 62 -6.80 -15.74 4.64
C ASN A 62 -7.92 -16.06 5.64
N LEU A 63 -7.58 -16.20 6.93
CA LEU A 63 -8.55 -16.40 7.99
C LEU A 63 -9.46 -15.17 8.12
N LEU A 64 -8.87 -13.97 8.21
CA LEU A 64 -9.60 -12.71 8.29
C LEU A 64 -10.53 -12.52 7.09
N ALA A 65 -10.02 -12.71 5.87
CA ALA A 65 -10.81 -12.59 4.65
C ALA A 65 -12.04 -13.51 4.69
N THR A 66 -11.87 -14.77 5.10
CA THR A 66 -12.97 -15.71 5.25
C THR A 66 -14.00 -15.23 6.29
N GLU A 67 -13.55 -14.69 7.43
CA GLU A 67 -14.41 -14.17 8.49
C GLU A 67 -15.25 -12.96 8.04
N ILE A 68 -14.67 -12.08 7.23
CA ILE A 68 -15.37 -10.91 6.67
C ILE A 68 -16.08 -11.22 5.33
N LYS A 69 -16.14 -12.51 4.95
CA LYS A 69 -16.79 -13.00 3.72
C LYS A 69 -16.20 -12.40 2.44
N GLY A 70 -14.89 -12.22 2.43
CA GLY A 70 -14.12 -11.93 1.24
C GLY A 70 -13.22 -13.09 0.83
N ASP A 71 -12.61 -12.92 -0.33
CA ASP A 71 -11.70 -13.84 -0.98
C ASP A 71 -10.36 -13.13 -1.22
N ILE A 72 -9.26 -13.89 -1.11
CA ILE A 72 -7.90 -13.42 -1.39
C ILE A 72 -7.32 -14.21 -2.55
N GLU A 73 -6.74 -13.49 -3.50
CA GLU A 73 -6.04 -14.07 -4.64
C GLU A 73 -4.61 -13.54 -4.70
N LEU A 74 -3.63 -14.43 -4.90
CA LEU A 74 -2.24 -14.04 -5.11
C LEU A 74 -2.09 -13.51 -6.55
N ILE A 75 -1.45 -12.34 -6.68
CA ILE A 75 -1.07 -11.80 -7.99
C ILE A 75 0.40 -12.16 -8.26
N GLU A 76 0.63 -12.90 -9.34
CA GLU A 76 1.97 -13.07 -9.89
C GLU A 76 2.33 -11.85 -10.72
N VAL A 77 3.29 -11.06 -10.23
CA VAL A 77 3.92 -9.96 -10.96
C VAL A 77 5.37 -10.35 -11.29
N ASP A 78 5.93 -9.75 -12.34
CA ASP A 78 7.34 -9.93 -12.62
C ASP A 78 8.22 -9.27 -11.53
N TYR A 79 9.52 -9.58 -11.55
CA TYR A 79 10.45 -9.12 -10.54
C TYR A 79 10.59 -7.59 -10.52
N GLU A 80 10.62 -6.92 -11.67
CA GLU A 80 10.78 -5.47 -11.72
C GLU A 80 9.55 -4.76 -11.17
N ASP A 81 8.36 -5.21 -11.54
CA ASP A 81 7.10 -4.69 -11.02
C ASP A 81 6.96 -4.97 -9.52
N LYS A 82 7.33 -6.17 -9.07
CA LYS A 82 7.37 -6.50 -7.63
C LYS A 82 8.22 -5.49 -6.88
N ILE A 83 9.43 -5.24 -7.37
CA ILE A 83 10.38 -4.31 -6.77
C ILE A 83 9.82 -2.88 -6.72
N ASN A 84 9.20 -2.42 -7.81
CA ASN A 84 8.57 -1.10 -7.87
C ASN A 84 7.40 -0.94 -6.90
N LEU A 85 6.61 -1.99 -6.68
CA LEU A 85 5.49 -1.97 -5.74
C LEU A 85 5.98 -2.01 -4.30
N VAL A 86 6.91 -2.90 -4.03
CA VAL A 86 7.45 -3.13 -2.69
C VAL A 86 8.28 -1.93 -2.20
N SER A 87 8.91 -1.16 -3.09
CA SER A 87 9.60 0.09 -2.75
C SER A 87 8.69 1.23 -2.26
N LEU A 88 7.37 1.08 -2.39
CA LEU A 88 6.39 2.05 -1.86
C LEU A 88 6.39 2.04 -0.32
N LEU A 89 6.62 0.88 0.31
CA LEU A 89 6.49 0.68 1.76
C LEU A 89 7.38 1.60 2.60
N PRO A 90 8.71 1.71 2.38
CA PRO A 90 9.55 2.57 3.21
C PRO A 90 9.15 4.05 3.11
N ILE A 91 8.74 4.50 1.92
CA ILE A 91 8.31 5.88 1.69
C ILE A 91 6.97 6.13 2.36
N TYR A 92 6.01 5.22 2.21
CA TYR A 92 4.72 5.27 2.90
C TYR A 92 4.91 5.38 4.42
N ASN A 93 5.76 4.53 5.00
CA ASN A 93 6.05 4.52 6.43
C ASN A 93 6.69 5.82 6.92
N ILE A 94 7.60 6.42 6.15
CA ILE A 94 8.19 7.73 6.48
C ILE A 94 7.10 8.81 6.48
N LEU A 95 6.25 8.85 5.44
CA LEU A 95 5.20 9.86 5.34
C LEU A 95 4.13 9.69 6.44
N SER A 96 3.73 8.46 6.73
CA SER A 96 2.81 8.11 7.82
C SER A 96 3.32 8.61 9.17
N ARG A 97 4.59 8.32 9.50
CA ARG A 97 5.21 8.76 10.77
C ARG A 97 5.36 10.28 10.88
N LYS A 98 5.55 10.99 9.77
CA LYS A 98 5.69 12.46 9.77
C LYS A 98 4.35 13.16 9.92
N GLY A 99 3.30 12.62 9.31
CA GLY A 99 1.94 13.19 9.33
C GLY A 99 1.83 14.61 8.75
N ASN A 100 2.85 15.08 8.03
CA ASN A 100 2.96 16.45 7.51
C ASN A 100 3.68 16.47 6.16
N TRP A 101 3.60 17.62 5.48
CA TRP A 101 4.33 17.89 4.24
C TRP A 101 5.84 17.72 4.45
N THR A 102 6.44 16.84 3.65
CA THR A 102 7.82 16.40 3.76
C THR A 102 8.51 16.54 2.40
N SER A 103 9.70 17.14 2.36
CA SER A 103 10.47 17.29 1.12
C SER A 103 11.23 16.01 0.77
N ILE A 104 11.59 15.86 -0.51
CA ILE A 104 12.44 14.75 -0.98
C ILE A 104 13.76 14.68 -0.20
N GLN A 105 14.43 15.82 0.04
CA GLN A 105 15.69 15.85 0.79
C GLN A 105 15.52 15.31 2.22
N THR A 106 14.40 15.65 2.85
CA THR A 106 14.09 15.15 4.21
C THR A 106 13.89 13.64 4.20
N ILE A 107 13.25 13.09 3.16
CA ILE A 107 13.04 11.64 3.01
C ILE A 107 14.38 10.94 2.77
N GLU A 108 15.25 11.49 1.92
CA GLU A 108 16.60 10.99 1.67
C GLU A 108 17.46 10.92 2.95
N GLU A 109 17.35 11.93 3.82
CA GLU A 109 18.08 11.97 5.09
C GLU A 109 17.59 10.93 6.11
N ILE A 110 16.32 10.52 6.02
CA ILE A 110 15.68 9.57 6.95
C ILE A 110 15.77 8.14 6.45
N LEU A 111 15.78 7.95 5.13
CA LEU A 111 15.72 6.62 4.52
C LEU A 111 17.06 5.91 4.70
N GLU A 112 17.12 5.06 5.72
CA GLU A 112 18.27 4.19 5.98
C GLU A 112 18.14 2.85 5.23
N CYS A 113 19.27 2.28 4.82
CA CYS A 113 19.36 0.94 4.25
C CYS A 113 20.35 0.09 5.07
N PRO A 114 19.96 -1.09 5.59
CA PRO A 114 18.65 -1.72 5.45
C PRO A 114 17.52 -0.93 6.13
N CYS A 115 16.38 -0.81 5.45
CA CYS A 115 15.24 -0.07 5.99
C CYS A 115 14.61 -0.82 7.17
N VAL A 116 13.88 -0.08 8.02
CA VAL A 116 13.20 -0.65 9.20
C VAL A 116 12.30 -1.82 8.83
N ASP A 117 11.70 -1.75 7.65
CA ASP A 117 10.75 -2.74 7.15
C ASP A 117 11.43 -3.97 6.51
N GLY A 118 12.77 -4.00 6.47
CA GLY A 118 13.57 -5.09 5.89
C GLY A 118 13.39 -5.27 4.38
N VAL A 119 12.60 -4.39 3.75
CA VAL A 119 12.17 -4.46 2.35
C VAL A 119 13.37 -4.45 1.40
N CYS A 120 14.46 -3.76 1.79
CA CYS A 120 15.74 -3.76 1.08
C CYS A 120 16.29 -5.15 0.76
N GLN A 121 15.89 -6.20 1.50
CA GLN A 121 16.31 -7.58 1.24
C GLN A 121 15.69 -8.17 -0.04
N GLU A 122 14.58 -7.59 -0.54
CA GLU A 122 13.97 -8.01 -1.79
C GLU A 122 14.79 -7.55 -3.01
N PHE A 123 15.60 -6.51 -2.85
CA PHE A 123 16.37 -5.89 -3.93
C PHE A 123 17.76 -6.51 -3.99
N GLU A 124 18.05 -7.34 -4.99
CA GLU A 124 19.38 -7.97 -5.12
C GLU A 124 20.48 -6.96 -5.48
N LYS A 125 20.15 -5.89 -6.23
CA LYS A 125 21.12 -4.94 -6.82
C LYS A 125 20.69 -3.47 -6.80
N THR A 126 19.49 -3.17 -6.33
CA THR A 126 18.88 -1.84 -6.39
C THR A 126 18.66 -1.34 -4.97
N SER A 127 18.91 -0.07 -4.68
CA SER A 127 18.61 0.49 -3.37
C SER A 127 17.14 0.90 -3.30
N CYS A 128 16.53 0.84 -2.11
CA CYS A 128 15.24 1.48 -1.84
C CYS A 128 15.28 3.01 -2.06
N ILE A 129 16.49 3.57 -2.10
CA ILE A 129 16.80 4.98 -2.34
C ILE A 129 16.81 5.30 -3.84
N ASP A 130 17.01 4.29 -4.70
CA ASP A 130 17.10 4.51 -6.13
C ASP A 130 15.71 4.86 -6.67
N ASP A 131 15.51 6.16 -6.89
CA ASP A 131 14.32 6.79 -7.47
C ASP A 131 13.16 7.08 -6.49
N ILE A 132 13.47 7.62 -5.30
CA ILE A 132 12.48 8.16 -4.33
C ILE A 132 11.42 9.04 -5.03
N LYS A 133 11.85 9.89 -5.99
CA LYS A 133 10.93 10.76 -6.72
C LYS A 133 9.90 9.98 -7.52
N LYS A 134 10.32 8.98 -8.30
CA LYS A 134 9.38 8.11 -9.03
C LYS A 134 8.44 7.36 -8.10
N THR A 135 8.92 6.92 -6.94
CA THR A 135 8.09 6.26 -5.91
C THR A 135 7.04 7.21 -5.35
N LEU A 136 7.40 8.46 -5.03
CA LEU A 136 6.47 9.49 -4.56
C LEU A 136 5.45 9.89 -5.65
N GLU A 137 5.88 9.98 -6.89
CA GLU A 137 4.99 10.20 -8.05
C GLU A 137 4.05 9.01 -8.26
N ALA A 138 4.49 7.77 -7.99
CA ALA A 138 3.63 6.59 -8.02
C ALA A 138 2.56 6.64 -6.92
N LEU A 139 2.93 6.92 -5.67
CA LEU A 139 1.99 7.11 -4.55
C LEU A 139 0.96 8.21 -4.85
N SER A 140 1.40 9.30 -5.49
CA SER A 140 0.51 10.39 -5.89
C SER A 140 -0.48 9.97 -6.98
N ARG A 141 -0.03 9.19 -7.98
CA ARG A 141 -0.90 8.65 -9.05
C ARG A 141 -1.90 7.62 -8.55
N MET A 142 -1.57 6.92 -7.45
CA MET A 142 -2.46 5.98 -6.78
C MET A 142 -3.41 6.67 -5.78
N GLU A 143 -3.38 8.00 -5.69
CA GLU A 143 -4.18 8.80 -4.75
C GLU A 143 -3.91 8.52 -3.26
N ILE A 144 -2.78 7.87 -2.93
CA ILE A 144 -2.35 7.58 -1.56
C ILE A 144 -1.67 8.81 -0.93
N ALA A 145 -0.94 9.58 -1.75
CA ALA A 145 -0.21 10.76 -1.32
C ALA A 145 -0.64 12.01 -2.09
N GLU A 146 -0.55 13.16 -1.45
CA GLU A 146 -0.68 14.46 -2.07
C GLU A 146 0.71 15.05 -2.33
N SER A 147 0.84 15.81 -3.42
CA SER A 147 2.05 16.57 -3.75
C SER A 147 1.74 18.06 -3.88
N ARG A 148 2.72 18.89 -3.53
CA ARG A 148 2.69 20.33 -3.78
C ARG A 148 4.08 20.86 -4.04
N VAL A 149 4.15 22.05 -4.63
CA VAL A 149 5.40 22.82 -4.73
C VAL A 149 5.35 23.97 -3.75
N LYS A 150 6.34 24.05 -2.85
CA LYS A 150 6.49 25.15 -1.90
C LYS A 150 7.92 25.68 -1.94
N ASP A 151 8.06 26.99 -2.18
CA ASP A 151 9.36 27.66 -2.29
C ASP A 151 10.31 27.00 -3.32
N GLY A 152 9.74 26.42 -4.38
CA GLY A 152 10.49 25.69 -5.42
C GLY A 152 10.86 24.24 -5.08
N ASN A 153 10.43 23.72 -3.92
CA ASN A 153 10.66 22.34 -3.52
C ASN A 153 9.39 21.50 -3.65
N ASP A 154 9.54 20.28 -4.16
CA ASP A 154 8.50 19.26 -4.16
C ASP A 154 8.32 18.73 -2.72
N GLU A 155 7.10 18.86 -2.18
CA GLU A 155 6.71 18.34 -0.87
C GLU A 155 5.55 17.35 -1.01
N PHE A 156 5.57 16.31 -0.19
CA PHE A 156 4.59 15.23 -0.21
C PHE A 156 4.04 14.96 1.19
N ARG A 157 2.80 14.49 1.27
CA ARG A 157 2.20 13.93 2.50
C ARG A 157 1.22 12.82 2.14
N LEU A 158 0.91 11.93 3.09
CA LEU A 158 -0.22 11.02 2.90
C LEU A 158 -1.52 11.81 2.84
N LYS A 159 -2.45 11.32 2.03
CA LYS A 159 -3.81 11.83 1.99
C LYS A 159 -4.48 11.49 3.33
N PRO A 160 -5.18 12.43 3.98
CA PRO A 160 -5.92 12.12 5.20
C PRO A 160 -7.09 11.18 4.86
N ASP A 161 -7.36 10.22 5.74
CA ASP A 161 -8.56 9.37 5.66
C ASP A 161 -9.80 10.28 5.81
N GLU A 162 -10.70 10.24 4.83
CA GLU A 162 -11.95 11.04 4.78
C GLU A 162 -13.08 10.45 5.63
#